data_AF-A0A9Q4E424-F1
#
_entry.id   AF-A0A9Q4E424-F1
#
_cell.length_a   1.000
_cell.length_b   1.000
_cell.length_c   1.000
_cell.angle_alpha   90.00
_cell.angle_beta   90.00
_cell.angle_gamma   90.00
#
_symmetry.space_group_name_H-M   'P 1'
#
loop_
_entity.id
_entity.type
_entity.pdbx_description
1 polymer ?
#
loop_
_entity_poly.entity_id
_entity_poly.type
_entity_poly.pdbx_seq_one_letter_code
_entity_poly.pdbx_strand_id
1 'polypeptide(L)'
;MLISGSLAMIFHLFLSRQQEHDGFTQQEWMISMEQIMNECKQSHAVKTAEHGSVLICTNSSGQDIRFETYHSMIRKRVDGKGHVPILDDIAAMRADIENGVVLLEIESENQKVYQTAFPVYPYLGGG
;
A
#
# COMPACT_ATOMS: atom_id res chain seq x y z
N MET A 1 -21.11 4.52 11.15
CA MET A 1 -20.21 5.25 10.24
C MET A 1 -19.97 4.40 9.00
N LEU A 2 -20.23 4.95 7.82
CA LEU A 2 -20.24 4.26 6.54
C LEU A 2 -18.81 4.08 6.02
N ILE A 3 -18.19 2.93 6.28
CA ILE A 3 -16.89 2.53 5.68
C ILE A 3 -17.08 1.40 4.65
N SER A 4 -18.29 1.24 4.12
CA SER A 4 -18.65 0.15 3.20
C SER A 4 -18.34 0.48 1.72
N GLY A 5 -18.21 1.76 1.38
CA GLY A 5 -18.14 2.20 -0.03
C GLY A 5 -16.86 1.79 -0.75
N SER A 6 -15.70 1.93 -0.10
CA SER A 6 -14.41 1.61 -0.73
C SER A 6 -14.19 0.10 -0.87
N LEU A 7 -14.60 -0.70 0.12
CA LEU A 7 -14.45 -2.15 0.09
C LEU A 7 -15.28 -2.80 -1.04
N ALA A 8 -16.48 -2.28 -1.29
CA ALA A 8 -17.35 -2.75 -2.38
C ALA A 8 -16.78 -2.43 -3.77
N MET A 9 -16.16 -1.25 -3.95
CA MET A 9 -15.51 -0.89 -5.22
C MET A 9 -14.25 -1.72 -5.47
N ILE A 10 -13.45 -1.98 -4.43
CA ILE A 10 -12.27 -2.85 -4.53
C ILE A 10 -12.72 -4.26 -4.93
N PHE A 11 -13.71 -4.83 -4.25
CA PHE A 11 -14.22 -6.16 -4.60
C PHE A 11 -14.80 -6.21 -6.03
N HIS A 12 -15.49 -5.16 -6.47
CA HIS A 12 -15.96 -5.06 -7.85
C HIS A 12 -14.80 -5.02 -8.85
N LEU A 13 -13.77 -4.19 -8.63
CA LEU A 13 -12.59 -4.11 -9.49
C LEU A 13 -11.89 -5.47 -9.60
N PHE A 14 -11.66 -6.14 -8.47
CA PHE A 14 -11.09 -7.49 -8.40
C PHE A 14 -11.91 -8.54 -9.18
N LEU A 15 -13.25 -8.45 -9.16
CA LEU A 15 -14.11 -9.37 -9.92
C LEU A 15 -14.19 -9.02 -11.41
N SER A 16 -14.15 -7.74 -11.78
CA SER A 16 -14.21 -7.29 -13.18
C SER A 16 -12.94 -7.56 -13.98
N ARG A 17 -11.85 -7.98 -13.31
CA ARG A 17 -10.55 -8.35 -13.91
C ARG A 17 -10.57 -9.62 -14.79
N GLN A 18 -11.73 -10.24 -15.02
CA GLN A 18 -11.90 -11.33 -16.00
C GLN A 18 -11.69 -10.88 -17.48
N GLN A 19 -11.23 -9.65 -17.71
CA GLN A 19 -10.96 -9.10 -19.04
C GLN A 19 -9.46 -8.77 -19.14
N GLU A 20 -8.76 -9.50 -20.03
CA GLU A 20 -7.31 -9.41 -20.25
C GLU A 20 -6.87 -7.95 -20.45
N HIS A 21 -6.16 -7.40 -19.48
CA HIS A 21 -5.45 -6.13 -19.58
C HIS A 21 -3.99 -6.38 -19.20
N ASP A 22 -3.07 -5.72 -19.89
CA ASP A 22 -1.62 -5.84 -19.68
C ASP A 22 -1.20 -5.13 -18.38
N GLY A 23 -1.43 -5.80 -17.25
CA GLY A 23 -1.19 -5.31 -15.89
C GLY A 23 -2.34 -4.48 -15.30
N PHE A 24 -2.05 -3.80 -14.18
CA PHE A 24 -3.02 -2.94 -13.51
C PHE A 24 -3.28 -1.62 -14.25
N THR A 25 -4.51 -1.16 -14.15
CA THR A 25 -5.01 0.10 -14.70
C THR A 25 -4.54 1.31 -13.88
N GLN A 26 -4.63 2.50 -14.49
CA GLN A 26 -4.35 3.76 -13.77
C GLN A 26 -5.29 3.97 -12.58
N GLN A 27 -6.53 3.48 -12.66
CA GLN A 27 -7.50 3.60 -11.58
C GLN A 27 -7.15 2.68 -10.40
N GLU A 28 -6.78 1.42 -10.67
CA GLU A 28 -6.25 0.52 -9.64
C GLU A 28 -5.04 1.15 -8.96
N TRP A 29 -4.06 1.61 -9.73
CA TRP A 29 -2.89 2.33 -9.21
C TRP A 29 -3.28 3.48 -8.25
N MET A 30 -4.14 4.39 -8.69
CA MET A 30 -4.54 5.55 -7.90
C MET A 30 -5.21 5.16 -6.59
N ILE A 31 -6.13 4.19 -6.63
CA ILE A 31 -6.85 3.69 -5.44
C ILE A 31 -5.88 3.00 -4.47
N SER A 32 -4.96 2.19 -4.98
CA SER A 32 -3.96 1.49 -4.16
C SER A 32 -3.02 2.48 -3.46
N MET A 33 -2.53 3.48 -4.21
CA MET A 33 -1.63 4.49 -3.64
C MET A 33 -2.34 5.38 -2.62
N GLU A 34 -3.61 5.73 -2.85
CA GLU A 34 -4.42 6.48 -1.89
C GLU A 34 -4.60 5.71 -0.58
N GLN A 35 -4.89 4.40 -0.66
CA GLN A 35 -5.01 3.55 0.53
C GLN A 35 -3.71 3.49 1.33
N ILE A 36 -2.58 3.22 0.67
CA ILE A 36 -1.26 3.16 1.35
C ILE A 36 -0.91 4.51 1.99
N MET A 37 -1.08 5.59 1.23
CA MET A 37 -0.82 6.94 1.72
C MET A 37 -1.68 7.28 2.93
N ASN A 38 -2.97 6.93 2.92
CA ASN A 38 -3.88 7.23 4.02
C ASN A 38 -3.50 6.50 5.31
N GLU A 39 -3.12 5.22 5.23
CA GLU A 39 -2.65 4.48 6.41
C GLU A 39 -1.37 5.09 6.98
N CYS A 40 -0.42 5.45 6.12
CA CYS A 40 0.84 6.03 6.57
C CYS A 40 0.69 7.47 7.09
N LYS A 41 -0.25 8.27 6.55
CA LYS A 41 -0.57 9.60 7.10
C LYS A 41 -1.28 9.57 8.45
N GLN A 42 -2.08 8.52 8.71
CA GLN A 42 -2.78 8.33 9.98
C GLN A 42 -1.91 7.65 11.04
N SER A 43 -0.72 7.20 10.64
CA SER A 43 0.23 6.51 11.51
C SER A 43 1.12 7.49 12.26
N HIS A 44 1.49 7.11 13.48
CA HIS A 44 2.41 7.92 14.29
C HIS A 44 3.89 7.59 14.02
N ALA A 45 4.13 6.43 13.40
CA ALA A 45 5.43 6.01 12.91
C ALA A 45 5.29 5.30 11.55
N VAL A 46 6.23 5.57 10.65
CA VAL A 46 6.35 4.90 9.35
C VAL A 46 7.79 4.44 9.20
N LYS A 47 7.98 3.17 8.84
CA LYS A 47 9.30 2.53 8.72
C LYS A 47 9.28 1.51 7.58
N THR A 48 10.46 1.18 7.07
CA THR A 48 10.64 0.08 6.12
C THR A 48 11.30 -1.12 6.81
N ALA A 49 11.10 -2.31 6.26
CA ALA A 49 11.75 -3.54 6.70
C ALA A 49 12.16 -4.40 5.50
N GLU A 50 12.90 -5.48 5.75
CA GLU A 50 13.27 -6.49 4.74
C GLU A 50 13.94 -5.87 3.50
N HIS A 51 14.90 -4.97 3.72
CA HIS A 51 15.59 -4.23 2.67
C HIS A 51 14.66 -3.40 1.76
N GLY A 52 13.55 -2.92 2.32
CA GLY A 52 12.59 -2.05 1.64
C GLY A 52 11.42 -2.78 1.00
N SER A 53 11.39 -4.13 1.00
CA SER A 53 10.25 -4.88 0.44
C SER A 53 8.98 -4.79 1.29
N VAL A 54 9.07 -4.23 2.50
CA VAL A 54 7.94 -4.06 3.41
C VAL A 54 7.88 -2.61 3.89
N LEU A 55 6.71 -1.99 3.71
CA LEU A 55 6.34 -0.72 4.33
C LEU A 55 5.47 -0.99 5.55
N ILE A 56 5.82 -0.40 6.68
CA ILE A 56 5.12 -0.56 7.95
C ILE A 56 4.66 0.80 8.44
N CYS A 57 3.34 0.97 8.58
CA CYS A 57 2.74 2.14 9.21
C CYS A 57 2.17 1.71 10.57
N THR A 58 2.66 2.26 11.69
CA THR A 58 2.15 1.97 13.04
C THR A 58 1.05 2.98 13.38
N ASN A 59 -0.17 2.50 13.56
CA ASN A 59 -1.33 3.35 13.84
C ASN A 59 -1.36 3.85 15.29
N SER A 60 -2.24 4.80 15.61
CA SER A 60 -2.36 5.39 16.96
C SER A 60 -2.70 4.39 18.08
N SER A 61 -3.23 3.21 17.73
CA SER A 61 -3.49 2.11 18.66
C SER A 61 -2.27 1.21 18.88
N GLY A 62 -1.12 1.53 18.26
CA GLY A 62 0.12 0.74 18.33
C GLY A 62 0.13 -0.50 17.43
N GLN A 63 -0.82 -0.63 16.50
CA GLN A 63 -0.88 -1.78 15.59
C GLN A 63 0.00 -1.54 14.37
N ASP A 64 0.71 -2.58 13.93
CA ASP A 64 1.56 -2.53 12.75
C ASP A 64 0.75 -2.92 11.51
N ILE A 65 0.51 -1.95 10.64
CA ILE A 65 -0.08 -2.13 9.32
C ILE A 65 1.06 -2.35 8.33
N ARG A 66 1.12 -3.55 7.76
CA ARG A 66 2.18 -3.96 6.84
C ARG A 66 1.65 -4.02 5.42
N PHE A 67 2.34 -3.37 4.51
CA PHE A 67 2.24 -3.56 3.07
C PHE A 67 3.46 -4.35 2.61
N GLU A 68 3.24 -5.49 1.97
CA GLU A 68 4.30 -6.39 1.54
C GLU A 68 3.88 -7.14 0.27
N THR A 69 4.87 -7.48 -0.57
CA THR A 69 4.62 -8.34 -1.74
C THR A 69 4.24 -9.75 -1.27
N TYR A 70 3.21 -10.31 -1.90
CA TYR A 70 2.78 -11.69 -1.73
C TYR A 70 2.31 -12.23 -3.07
N HIS A 71 3.04 -13.19 -3.63
CA HIS A 71 2.81 -13.61 -5.02
C HIS A 71 2.84 -12.38 -5.96
N SER A 72 1.85 -12.24 -6.82
CA SER A 72 1.71 -11.16 -7.80
C SER A 72 1.04 -9.89 -7.24
N MET A 73 0.93 -9.73 -5.91
CA MET A 73 0.18 -8.61 -5.32
C MET A 73 0.90 -7.94 -4.15
N ILE A 74 0.57 -6.68 -3.91
CA ILE A 74 0.77 -6.02 -2.61
C ILE A 74 -0.40 -6.42 -1.73
N ARG A 75 -0.11 -7.00 -0.57
CA ARG A 75 -1.13 -7.27 0.47
C ARG A 75 -0.94 -6.34 1.66
N LYS A 76 -2.06 -5.96 2.26
CA LYS A 76 -2.14 -5.31 3.58
C LYS A 76 -2.45 -6.33 4.67
N ARG A 77 -1.72 -6.25 5.78
CA ARG A 77 -1.96 -7.01 7.02
C ARG A 77 -1.92 -6.08 8.22
N VAL A 78 -2.66 -6.41 9.27
CA VAL A 78 -2.63 -5.69 10.55
C VAL A 78 -2.21 -6.67 11.64
N ASP A 79 -1.10 -6.37 12.32
CA ASP A 79 -0.49 -7.25 13.34
C ASP A 79 -0.26 -8.68 12.83
N GLY A 80 0.15 -8.80 11.56
CA GLY A 80 0.34 -10.08 10.89
C GLY A 80 -0.96 -10.87 10.66
N LYS A 81 -2.13 -10.27 10.86
CA LYS A 81 -3.44 -10.88 10.58
C LYS A 81 -4.09 -10.25 9.35
N GLY A 82 -5.05 -10.97 8.79
CA GLY A 82 -5.77 -10.56 7.59
C GLY A 82 -4.99 -10.81 6.30
N HIS A 83 -5.69 -10.56 5.20
CA HIS A 83 -5.20 -10.68 3.84
C HIS A 83 -6.05 -9.75 2.97
N VAL A 84 -5.69 -8.47 2.92
CA VAL A 84 -6.41 -7.48 2.10
C VAL A 84 -5.53 -7.18 0.89
N PRO A 85 -5.87 -7.67 -0.32
CA PRO A 85 -5.18 -7.29 -1.54
C PRO A 85 -5.31 -5.78 -1.78
N ILE A 86 -4.19 -5.13 -2.11
CA ILE A 86 -4.12 -3.68 -2.34
C ILE A 86 -3.90 -3.38 -3.82
N LEU A 87 -2.98 -4.08 -4.48
CA LEU A 87 -2.67 -3.95 -5.89
C LEU A 87 -2.21 -5.31 -6.41
N ASP A 88 -2.73 -5.75 -7.55
CA ASP A 88 -2.40 -7.03 -8.20
C ASP A 88 -1.58 -6.79 -9.49
N ASP A 89 -1.10 -7.85 -10.13
CA ASP A 89 -0.16 -7.85 -11.27
C ASP A 89 1.14 -7.07 -11.01
N ILE A 90 1.72 -7.26 -9.83
CA ILE A 90 3.04 -6.76 -9.47
C ILE A 90 4.07 -7.88 -9.39
N ALA A 91 5.28 -7.62 -9.85
CA ALA A 91 6.44 -8.47 -9.64
C ALA A 91 7.15 -8.12 -8.32
N ALA A 92 7.26 -6.83 -8.01
CA ALA A 92 7.99 -6.37 -6.82
C ALA A 92 7.49 -5.02 -6.31
N MET A 93 7.73 -4.77 -5.03
CA MET A 93 7.58 -3.46 -4.38
C MET A 93 8.85 -3.14 -3.60
N ARG A 94 9.28 -1.89 -3.67
CA ARG A 94 10.35 -1.32 -2.84
C ARG A 94 9.90 0.01 -2.25
N ALA A 95 10.10 0.15 -0.95
CA ALA A 95 9.84 1.35 -0.19
C ALA A 95 11.15 1.89 0.39
N ASP A 96 11.30 3.21 0.35
CA ASP A 96 12.32 3.95 1.07
C ASP A 96 11.71 5.14 1.81
N ILE A 97 12.42 5.67 2.79
CA ILE A 97 12.00 6.86 3.53
C ILE A 97 13.18 7.82 3.63
N GLU A 98 13.04 8.96 2.95
CA GLU A 98 14.03 10.02 2.95
C GLU A 98 13.39 11.34 3.38
N ASN A 99 13.95 11.99 4.40
CA ASN A 99 13.52 13.32 4.85
C ASN A 99 12.00 13.46 5.10
N GLY A 100 11.37 12.41 5.65
CA GLY A 100 9.92 12.41 5.92
C GLY A 100 9.07 12.20 4.66
N VAL A 101 9.64 11.69 3.58
CA VAL A 101 8.92 11.32 2.36
C VAL A 101 9.06 9.81 2.16
N VAL A 102 7.93 9.13 1.99
CA VAL A 102 7.92 7.74 1.52
C VAL A 102 8.10 7.76 0.01
N LEU A 103 9.08 7.00 -0.47
CA LEU A 103 9.32 6.71 -1.88
C LEU A 103 8.88 5.27 -2.13
N LEU A 104 7.90 5.07 -3.00
CA LEU A 104 7.40 3.74 -3.37
C LEU A 104 7.67 3.49 -4.85
N GLU A 105 8.32 2.37 -5.11
CA GLU A 105 8.58 1.82 -6.43
C GLU A 105 7.88 0.47 -6.55
N ILE A 106 7.14 0.28 -7.64
CA ILE A 106 6.40 -0.94 -7.92
C ILE A 106 6.71 -1.37 -9.35
N GLU A 107 7.19 -2.59 -9.50
CA GLU A 107 7.40 -3.25 -10.79
C GLU A 107 6.19 -4.12 -11.08
N SER A 108 5.53 -3.94 -12.23
CA SER A 108 4.47 -4.83 -12.70
C SER A 108 5.02 -6.11 -13.31
N GLU A 109 4.19 -7.14 -13.47
CA GLU A 109 4.63 -8.40 -14.10
C GLU A 109 5.18 -8.24 -15.53
N ASN A 110 4.75 -7.19 -16.25
CA ASN A 110 5.29 -6.80 -17.56
C ASN A 110 6.52 -5.87 -17.49
N GLN A 111 7.22 -5.84 -16.34
CA GLN A 111 8.48 -5.10 -16.11
C GLN A 111 8.36 -3.58 -16.22
N LYS A 112 7.15 -3.02 -16.18
CA LYS A 112 6.96 -1.58 -16.12
C LYS A 112 7.09 -1.10 -14.67
N VAL A 113 7.89 -0.06 -14.49
CA VAL A 113 8.15 0.53 -13.17
C VAL A 113 7.25 1.74 -12.96
N TYR A 114 6.58 1.76 -11.82
CA TYR A 114 5.72 2.83 -11.35
C TYR A 114 6.29 3.38 -10.06
N GLN A 115 6.29 4.71 -9.93
CA GLN A 115 6.85 5.39 -8.78
C GLN A 115 5.85 6.39 -8.22
N THR A 116 5.81 6.52 -6.89
CA THR A 116 5.10 7.60 -6.21
C THR A 116 5.89 8.06 -4.99
N ALA A 117 5.62 9.28 -4.57
CA ALA A 117 6.19 9.86 -3.37
C ALA A 117 5.12 10.62 -2.60
N PHE A 118 5.11 10.49 -1.27
CA PHE A 118 4.22 11.27 -0.42
C PHE A 118 4.85 11.54 0.95
N PRO A 119 4.53 12.69 1.57
CA PRO A 119 5.04 13.04 2.88
C PRO A 119 4.38 12.18 3.97
N VAL A 120 5.18 11.81 4.96
CA VAL A 120 4.79 11.22 6.23
C VAL A 120 5.39 12.04 7.36
N TYR A 121 4.57 12.35 8.37
CA TYR A 121 5.01 13.21 9.46
C TYR A 121 5.28 12.35 10.69
N PRO A 122 6.46 12.44 11.31
CA PRO A 122 6.67 11.84 12.61
C PRO A 122 5.69 12.46 13.60
N TYR A 123 5.04 11.63 14.41
CA TYR A 123 4.16 12.13 15.47
C TYR A 123 4.98 12.95 16.46
N LEU A 124 4.77 14.26 16.44
CA LEU A 124 5.27 15.18 17.45
C LEU A 124 4.38 14.99 18.69
N GLY A 125 4.75 14.04 19.55
CA GLY A 125 4.09 13.87 20.83
C GLY A 125 4.07 15.20 21.58
N GLY A 126 2.88 15.65 21.98
CA GLY A 126 2.75 16.76 22.92
C GLY A 126 3.49 16.41 24.20
N GLY A 127 4.39 17.31 24.61
CA GLY A 127 5.16 17.19 25.86
C GLY A 127 4.29 17.29 27.11
#